data_AF-A0A382EA45-F1
#
_entry.id   AF-A0A382EA45-F1
#
_cell.length_a   1.000
_cell.length_b   1.000
_cell.length_c   1.000
_cell.angle_alpha   90.00
_cell.angle_beta   90.00
_cell.angle_gamma   90.00
#
_symmetry.space_group_name_H-M   'P 1'
#
loop_
_entity.id
_entity.type
_entity.pdbx_description
1 polymer ?
#
loop_
_entity_poly.entity_id
_entity_poly.type
_entity_poly.pdbx_seq_one_letter_code
_entity_poly.pdbx_strand_id
1 'polypeptide(L)'
;MISHLPVTAAPLPVTPKEVFAGHKLIEDWSISEAESFTNILLKKYPKSGDAYFLKARVEFLKGNYEYTVKILNQVGGNYSEVNKFKDLVDATHKTTKSFTTKESEHFIYRFQQGPDEILVHYATEVLEKSYEVLGKLFDYYPKEKVLVEFYPNQKLFSNISPLTLEDIATSGTVALCKYNRIMIISPGSLVRGY
;
A
#
# COMPACT_ATOMS: atom_id res chain seq x y z
N MET A 1 0.71 23.47 -9.63
CA MET A 1 1.88 23.45 -10.54
C MET A 1 2.08 22.02 -11.01
N ILE A 2 1.91 21.79 -12.31
CA ILE A 2 2.01 20.45 -12.91
C ILE A 2 3.51 20.13 -13.02
N SER A 3 4.02 19.28 -12.12
CA SER A 3 5.40 18.80 -12.20
C SER A 3 5.52 17.85 -13.39
N HIS A 4 6.18 18.30 -14.45
CA HIS A 4 6.52 17.45 -15.59
C HIS A 4 7.45 16.32 -15.15
N LEU A 5 6.98 15.09 -15.26
CA LEU A 5 7.80 13.91 -15.03
C LEU A 5 8.59 13.55 -16.30
N PRO A 6 9.89 13.18 -16.20
CA PRO A 6 10.72 12.85 -17.36
C PRO A 6 10.36 11.48 -17.98
N VAL A 7 10.56 11.38 -19.30
CA VAL A 7 10.02 10.31 -20.18
C VAL A 7 10.72 8.95 -20.02
N THR A 8 11.95 8.89 -19.49
CA THR A 8 12.60 7.61 -19.15
C THR A 8 13.79 7.88 -18.23
N ALA A 9 13.76 7.32 -17.02
CA ALA A 9 14.86 7.42 -16.06
C ALA A 9 15.72 6.15 -16.17
N ALA A 10 16.87 6.26 -16.84
CA ALA A 10 17.84 5.18 -16.89
C ALA A 10 18.40 4.90 -15.47
N PRO A 11 18.71 3.63 -15.12
CA PRO A 11 19.41 3.33 -13.87
C PRO A 11 20.76 4.05 -13.86
N LEU A 12 21.13 4.65 -12.73
CA LEU A 12 22.50 5.13 -12.56
C LEU A 12 23.42 3.91 -12.45
N PRO A 13 24.67 3.95 -12.97
CA PRO A 13 25.58 2.81 -12.95
C PRO A 13 25.95 2.34 -11.53
N VAL A 14 25.76 3.20 -10.53
CA VAL A 14 25.86 2.88 -9.10
C VAL A 14 24.69 3.56 -8.38
N THR A 15 23.87 2.76 -7.69
CA THR A 15 22.80 3.28 -6.84
C THR A 15 23.40 4.17 -5.73
N PRO A 16 22.99 5.44 -5.61
CA PRO A 16 23.49 6.32 -4.55
C PRO A 16 23.26 5.71 -3.16
N LYS A 17 24.24 5.84 -2.25
CA LYS A 17 24.15 5.32 -0.87
C LYS A 17 22.90 5.84 -0.15
N GLU A 18 22.48 7.06 -0.49
CA GLU A 18 21.28 7.69 0.02
C GLU A 18 20.00 6.92 -0.33
N VAL A 19 19.93 6.24 -1.48
CA VAL A 19 18.74 5.42 -1.84
C VAL A 19 18.54 4.29 -0.84
N PHE A 20 19.63 3.64 -0.40
CA PHE A 20 19.56 2.57 0.60
C PHE A 20 19.07 3.09 1.96
N ALA A 21 19.48 4.31 2.36
CA ALA A 21 18.94 4.94 3.56
C ALA A 21 17.42 5.16 3.46
N GLY A 22 16.93 5.55 2.28
CA GLY A 22 15.50 5.65 2.03
C GLY A 22 14.76 4.31 2.08
N HIS A 23 15.34 3.23 1.56
CA HIS A 23 14.77 1.88 1.70
C HIS A 23 14.71 1.43 3.16
N LYS A 24 15.74 1.76 3.95
CA LYS A 24 15.74 1.47 5.39
C LYS A 24 14.60 2.17 6.13
N LEU A 25 14.30 3.42 5.81
CA LEU A 25 13.13 4.13 6.39
C LEU A 25 11.80 3.39 6.09
N ILE A 26 11.68 2.77 4.93
CA ILE A 26 10.51 1.93 4.60
C ILE A 26 10.49 0.65 5.43
N GLU A 27 11.64 -0.02 5.59
CA GLU A 27 11.77 -1.25 6.38
C GLU A 27 11.48 -1.01 7.87
N ASP A 28 11.86 0.16 8.38
CA ASP A 28 11.58 0.62 9.75
C ASP A 28 10.16 1.20 9.92
N TRP A 29 9.32 1.16 8.87
CA TRP A 29 7.93 1.67 8.84
C TRP A 29 7.78 3.19 9.05
N SER A 30 8.87 3.96 8.90
CA SER A 30 8.87 5.43 8.94
C SER A 30 8.41 6.04 7.61
N ILE A 31 7.14 5.83 7.22
CA ILE A 31 6.63 6.19 5.89
C ILE A 31 6.66 7.71 5.63
N SER A 32 6.29 8.55 6.60
CA SER A 32 6.30 10.02 6.44
C SER A 32 7.73 10.58 6.31
N GLU A 33 8.70 9.96 7.00
CA GLU A 33 10.12 10.30 6.87
C GLU A 33 10.67 9.84 5.52
N ALA A 34 10.31 8.62 5.08
CA ALA A 34 10.66 8.11 3.77
C ALA A 34 10.10 9.01 2.64
N GLU A 35 8.88 9.52 2.78
CA GLU A 35 8.33 10.51 1.85
C GLU A 35 9.16 11.79 1.79
N SER A 36 9.42 12.39 2.96
CA SER A 36 10.23 13.62 3.04
C SER A 36 11.61 13.42 2.42
N PHE A 37 12.24 12.28 2.73
CA PHE A 37 13.54 11.89 2.21
C PHE A 37 13.53 11.69 0.69
N THR A 38 12.54 10.97 0.15
CA THR A 38 12.43 10.77 -1.32
C THR A 38 12.22 12.07 -2.08
N ASN A 39 11.46 13.01 -1.52
CA ASN A 39 11.25 14.32 -2.14
C ASN A 39 12.56 15.13 -2.23
N ILE A 40 13.44 15.03 -1.22
CA ILE A 40 14.78 15.63 -1.26
C ILE A 40 15.66 14.91 -2.29
N LEU A 41 15.62 13.58 -2.29
CA LEU A 41 16.42 12.75 -3.18
C LEU A 41 16.09 13.00 -4.66
N LEU A 42 14.81 13.14 -5.01
CA LEU A 42 14.38 13.45 -6.37
C LEU A 42 14.80 14.85 -6.84
N LYS A 43 14.93 15.83 -5.93
CA LYS A 43 15.52 17.14 -6.27
C LYS A 43 17.00 17.02 -6.61
N LYS A 44 17.73 16.16 -5.89
CA LYS A 44 19.17 15.92 -6.10
C LYS A 44 19.45 15.06 -7.32
N TYR A 45 18.60 14.06 -7.58
CA TYR A 45 18.76 13.09 -8.66
C TYR A 45 17.48 12.97 -9.52
N PRO A 46 17.10 14.02 -10.27
CA PRO A 46 15.80 14.09 -10.97
C PRO A 46 15.66 13.11 -12.15
N LYS A 47 16.71 12.37 -12.52
CA LYS A 47 16.70 11.36 -13.58
C LYS A 47 17.01 9.95 -13.08
N SER A 48 17.13 9.75 -11.77
CA SER A 48 17.49 8.45 -11.19
C SER A 48 16.28 7.51 -11.14
N GLY A 49 16.33 6.41 -11.89
CA GLY A 49 15.33 5.35 -11.81
C GLY A 49 15.17 4.79 -10.39
N ASP A 50 16.27 4.65 -9.65
CA ASP A 50 16.28 4.16 -8.27
C ASP A 50 15.55 5.12 -7.31
N ALA A 51 15.76 6.43 -7.46
CA ALA A 51 15.04 7.43 -6.66
C ALA A 51 13.53 7.41 -6.96
N TYR A 52 13.14 7.26 -8.23
CA TYR A 52 11.74 7.10 -8.61
C TYR A 52 11.15 5.76 -8.14
N PHE A 53 11.92 4.68 -8.15
CA PHE A 53 11.49 3.39 -7.62
C PHE A 53 11.23 3.46 -6.11
N LEU A 54 12.13 4.09 -5.35
CA LEU A 54 11.92 4.35 -3.93
C LEU A 54 10.67 5.22 -3.69
N LYS A 55 10.48 6.28 -4.46
CA LYS A 55 9.25 7.11 -4.39
C LYS A 55 8.00 6.29 -4.66
N ALA A 56 8.00 5.44 -5.68
CA ALA A 56 6.88 4.55 -5.98
C ALA A 56 6.57 3.61 -4.80
N ARG A 57 7.60 3.03 -4.17
CA ARG A 57 7.39 2.19 -2.97
C ARG A 57 6.72 2.98 -1.84
N VAL A 58 7.14 4.21 -1.57
CA VAL A 58 6.48 5.08 -0.58
C VAL A 58 5.02 5.35 -0.94
N GLU A 59 4.75 5.76 -2.19
CA GLU A 59 3.38 6.07 -2.64
C GLU A 59 2.46 4.84 -2.59
N PHE A 60 2.99 3.65 -2.86
CA PHE A 60 2.24 2.40 -2.73
C PHE A 60 1.83 2.14 -1.27
N LEU A 61 2.75 2.33 -0.33
CA LEU A 61 2.50 2.16 1.11
C LEU A 61 1.54 3.23 1.67
N LYS A 62 1.46 4.39 1.03
CA LYS A 62 0.44 5.41 1.32
C LYS A 62 -0.92 5.11 0.71
N GLY A 63 -1.05 4.04 -0.08
CA GLY A 63 -2.29 3.68 -0.77
C GLY A 63 -2.54 4.45 -2.07
N ASN A 64 -1.56 5.15 -2.63
CA ASN A 64 -1.68 5.96 -3.85
C ASN A 64 -1.40 5.13 -5.11
N TYR A 65 -2.18 4.07 -5.33
CA TYR A 65 -1.85 3.03 -6.33
C TYR A 65 -1.81 3.55 -7.77
N GLU A 66 -2.78 4.36 -8.19
CA GLU A 66 -2.79 4.92 -9.55
C GLU A 66 -1.56 5.80 -9.81
N TYR A 67 -1.20 6.63 -8.82
CA TYR A 67 -0.01 7.48 -8.92
C TYR A 67 1.28 6.65 -8.94
N THR A 68 1.31 5.56 -8.16
CA THR A 68 2.43 4.61 -8.15
C THR A 68 2.66 4.00 -9.54
N VAL A 69 1.59 3.55 -10.23
CA VAL A 69 1.68 3.05 -11.62
C VAL A 69 2.32 4.10 -12.53
N LYS A 70 1.88 5.36 -12.42
CA LYS A 70 2.41 6.48 -13.24
C LYS A 70 3.91 6.70 -13.02
N ILE A 71 4.38 6.62 -11.77
CA ILE A 71 5.81 6.74 -11.44
C ILE A 71 6.59 5.54 -12.01
N LEU A 72 6.09 4.31 -11.81
CA LEU A 72 6.79 3.10 -12.23
C LEU A 72 6.95 2.95 -13.74
N ASN A 73 6.08 3.58 -14.53
CA ASN A 73 6.23 3.65 -15.99
C ASN A 73 7.52 4.36 -16.43
N GLN A 74 8.13 5.17 -15.56
CA GLN A 74 9.38 5.90 -15.85
C GLN A 74 10.62 5.15 -15.36
N VAL A 75 10.44 4.13 -14.52
CA VAL A 75 11.50 3.31 -13.95
C VAL A 75 11.81 2.15 -14.91
N GLY A 76 13.08 1.95 -15.27
CA GLY A 76 13.50 0.82 -16.10
C GLY A 76 13.19 -0.55 -15.46
N GLY A 77 12.89 -1.56 -16.29
CA GLY A 77 12.51 -2.92 -15.86
C GLY A 77 13.67 -3.93 -15.82
N ASN A 78 14.90 -3.48 -15.62
CA ASN A 78 16.09 -4.31 -15.81
C ASN A 78 16.35 -5.30 -14.66
N TYR A 79 15.70 -5.11 -13.51
CA TYR A 79 15.84 -5.95 -12.32
C TYR A 79 14.55 -6.69 -12.02
N SER A 80 14.66 -7.98 -11.68
CA SER A 80 13.51 -8.84 -11.35
C SER A 80 12.65 -8.29 -10.21
N GLU A 81 13.28 -7.69 -9.21
CA GLU A 81 12.61 -7.08 -8.05
C GLU A 81 11.68 -5.94 -8.47
N VAL A 82 12.13 -5.10 -9.42
CA VAL A 82 11.36 -3.98 -9.95
C VAL A 82 10.15 -4.51 -10.74
N ASN A 83 10.34 -5.54 -11.56
CA ASN A 83 9.25 -6.11 -12.34
C ASN A 83 8.19 -6.77 -11.45
N LYS A 84 8.60 -7.56 -10.45
CA LYS A 84 7.68 -8.12 -9.45
C LYS A 84 6.88 -7.04 -8.73
N PHE A 85 7.52 -5.94 -8.36
CA PHE A 85 6.83 -4.82 -7.73
C PHE A 85 5.86 -4.12 -8.68
N LYS A 86 6.22 -3.95 -9.96
CA LYS A 86 5.30 -3.43 -10.98
C LYS A 86 4.06 -4.30 -11.12
N ASP A 87 4.24 -5.62 -11.19
CA ASP A 87 3.13 -6.57 -11.29
C ASP A 87 2.18 -6.46 -10.08
N LEU A 88 2.74 -6.37 -8.87
CA LEU A 88 1.96 -6.18 -7.64
C LEU A 88 1.18 -4.85 -7.65
N VAL A 89 1.83 -3.75 -8.04
CA VAL A 89 1.20 -2.42 -8.10
C VAL A 89 0.08 -2.40 -9.13
N ASP A 90 0.31 -2.97 -10.31
CA ASP A 90 -0.68 -3.05 -11.38
C ASP A 90 -1.88 -3.90 -10.97
N ALA A 91 -1.64 -5.08 -10.37
CA ALA A 91 -2.69 -5.93 -9.84
C ALA A 91 -3.50 -5.21 -8.75
N THR A 92 -2.82 -4.49 -7.86
CA THR A 92 -3.46 -3.70 -6.80
C THR A 92 -4.32 -2.59 -7.38
N HIS A 93 -3.76 -1.75 -8.27
CA HIS A 93 -4.50 -0.66 -8.90
C HIS A 93 -5.73 -1.16 -9.66
N LYS A 94 -5.61 -2.24 -10.45
CA LYS A 94 -6.74 -2.83 -11.19
C LYS A 94 -7.82 -3.34 -10.24
N THR A 95 -7.42 -4.02 -9.16
CA THR A 95 -8.35 -4.59 -8.17
C THR A 95 -9.12 -3.51 -7.42
N THR A 96 -8.45 -2.42 -7.04
CA THR A 96 -9.04 -1.37 -6.21
C THR A 96 -9.60 -0.19 -7.01
N LYS A 97 -9.55 -0.21 -8.35
CA LYS A 97 -9.94 0.93 -9.20
C LYS A 97 -11.39 1.37 -8.99
N SER A 98 -12.28 0.41 -8.69
CA SER A 98 -13.71 0.65 -8.45
C SER A 98 -14.04 0.88 -6.98
N PHE A 99 -13.04 0.92 -6.09
CA PHE A 99 -13.30 1.08 -4.67
C PHE A 99 -13.74 2.52 -4.38
N THR A 100 -14.74 2.65 -3.53
CA THR A 100 -15.11 3.90 -2.88
C THR A 100 -14.38 4.04 -1.56
N THR A 101 -14.35 5.25 -0.99
CA THR A 101 -13.65 5.56 0.25
C THR A 101 -14.63 6.13 1.28
N LYS A 102 -14.49 5.69 2.53
CA LYS A 102 -15.09 6.30 3.72
C LYS A 102 -14.00 6.50 4.77
N GLU A 103 -14.20 7.41 5.70
CA GLU A 103 -13.20 7.71 6.73
C GLU A 103 -13.85 7.88 8.10
N SER A 104 -13.08 7.54 9.13
CA SER A 104 -13.32 7.93 10.51
C SER A 104 -12.19 8.87 10.97
N GLU A 105 -12.02 9.06 12.27
CA GLU A 105 -10.96 9.94 12.80
C GLU A 105 -9.56 9.37 12.49
N HIS A 106 -9.36 8.08 12.71
CA HIS A 106 -8.04 7.44 12.61
C HIS A 106 -7.91 6.42 11.47
N PHE A 107 -8.97 6.16 10.71
CA PHE A 107 -8.96 5.12 9.67
C PHE A 107 -9.54 5.61 8.33
N ILE A 108 -9.01 5.04 7.24
CA ILE A 108 -9.53 5.16 5.89
C ILE A 108 -10.01 3.79 5.46
N TYR A 109 -11.27 3.68 5.05
CA TYR A 109 -11.90 2.45 4.58
C TYR A 109 -12.08 2.51 3.08
N ARG A 110 -11.61 1.49 2.36
CA ARG A 110 -11.83 1.35 0.93
C ARG A 110 -12.45 0.00 0.59
N PHE A 111 -13.48 0.02 -0.25
CA PHE A 111 -14.28 -1.15 -0.57
C PHE A 111 -15.04 -0.94 -1.87
N GLN A 112 -15.49 -2.02 -2.51
CA GLN A 112 -16.41 -1.92 -3.64
C GLN A 112 -17.82 -1.58 -3.12
N GLN A 113 -18.47 -0.57 -3.69
CA GLN A 113 -19.85 -0.21 -3.32
C GLN A 113 -20.79 -1.41 -3.48
N GLY A 114 -21.65 -1.63 -2.49
CA GLY A 114 -22.55 -2.78 -2.43
C GLY A 114 -22.65 -3.35 -1.01
N PRO A 115 -22.81 -4.67 -0.84
CA PRO A 115 -23.10 -5.28 0.46
C PRO A 115 -21.97 -5.06 1.49
N ASP A 116 -20.72 -4.94 1.04
CA ASP A 116 -19.56 -4.73 1.91
C ASP A 116 -19.56 -3.36 2.61
N GLU A 117 -20.44 -2.43 2.21
CA GLU A 117 -20.57 -1.12 2.85
C GLU A 117 -20.92 -1.22 4.34
N ILE A 118 -21.68 -2.26 4.74
CA ILE A 118 -22.02 -2.49 6.14
C ILE A 118 -20.81 -2.82 7.00
N LEU A 119 -19.74 -3.39 6.42
CA LEU A 119 -18.52 -3.75 7.14
C LEU A 119 -17.81 -2.51 7.67
N VAL A 120 -17.92 -1.38 6.98
CA VAL A 120 -17.34 -0.11 7.43
C VAL A 120 -17.93 0.30 8.78
N HIS A 121 -19.23 0.09 9.00
CA HIS A 121 -19.89 0.46 10.25
C HIS A 121 -19.29 -0.32 11.43
N TYR A 122 -19.24 -1.65 11.31
CA TYR A 122 -18.67 -2.52 12.34
C TYR A 122 -17.17 -2.29 12.53
N ALA A 123 -16.41 -2.13 11.45
CA ALA A 123 -14.98 -1.87 11.51
C ALA A 123 -14.70 -0.52 12.18
N THR A 124 -15.50 0.51 11.92
CA THR A 124 -15.35 1.83 12.57
C THR A 124 -15.49 1.71 14.08
N GLU A 125 -16.56 1.08 14.57
CA GLU A 125 -16.78 0.91 16.01
C GLU A 125 -15.61 0.21 16.70
N VAL A 126 -15.16 -0.92 16.13
CA VAL A 126 -14.13 -1.75 16.76
C VAL A 126 -12.74 -1.13 16.63
N LEU A 127 -12.39 -0.58 15.47
CA LEU A 127 -11.05 -0.07 15.21
C LEU A 127 -10.78 1.25 15.93
N GLU A 128 -11.75 2.16 16.02
CA GLU A 128 -11.59 3.39 16.81
C GLU A 128 -11.40 3.08 18.30
N LYS A 129 -12.20 2.16 18.84
CA LYS A 129 -12.00 1.68 20.22
C LYS A 129 -10.63 1.01 20.40
N SER A 130 -10.19 0.26 19.40
CA SER A 130 -8.86 -0.37 19.42
C SER A 130 -7.74 0.67 19.38
N TYR A 131 -7.89 1.73 18.60
CA TYR A 131 -6.94 2.84 18.54
C TYR A 131 -6.74 3.48 19.91
N GLU A 132 -7.83 3.78 20.64
CA GLU A 132 -7.76 4.34 21.99
C GLU A 132 -7.06 3.39 22.98
N VAL A 133 -7.50 2.13 23.01
CA VAL A 133 -7.02 1.13 23.98
C VAL A 133 -5.56 0.76 23.71
N LEU A 134 -5.21 0.44 22.46
CA LEU A 134 -3.85 0.06 22.08
C LEU A 134 -2.91 1.25 22.15
N GLY A 135 -3.37 2.44 21.75
CA GLY A 135 -2.54 3.64 21.83
C GLY A 135 -2.17 3.98 23.27
N LYS A 136 -3.11 3.82 24.20
CA LYS A 136 -2.83 3.96 25.64
C LYS A 136 -1.89 2.87 26.16
N LEU A 137 -2.09 1.62 25.72
CA LEU A 137 -1.29 0.48 26.16
C LEU A 137 0.18 0.59 25.72
N PHE A 138 0.41 1.06 24.50
CA PHE A 138 1.75 1.16 23.90
C PHE A 138 2.38 2.56 24.02
N ASP A 139 1.65 3.53 24.59
CA ASP A 139 2.03 4.95 24.61
C ASP A 139 2.40 5.47 23.21
N TYR A 140 1.64 5.02 22.20
CA TYR A 140 1.91 5.32 20.81
C TYR A 140 0.61 5.42 20.00
N TYR A 141 0.44 6.57 19.36
CA TYR A 141 -0.71 6.86 18.52
C TYR A 141 -0.25 7.13 17.09
N PRO A 142 -0.61 6.27 16.12
CA PRO A 142 -0.35 6.54 14.70
C PRO A 142 -0.90 7.92 14.33
N LYS A 143 -0.03 8.78 13.77
CA LYS A 143 -0.39 10.14 13.37
C LYS A 143 -1.17 10.19 12.06
N GLU A 144 -0.82 9.30 11.14
CA GLU A 144 -1.52 9.14 9.87
C GLU A 144 -2.67 8.16 10.02
N LYS A 145 -3.74 8.35 9.24
CA LYS A 145 -4.85 7.40 9.24
C LYS A 145 -4.41 6.05 8.70
N VAL A 146 -4.87 4.97 9.34
CA VAL A 146 -4.57 3.60 8.91
C VAL A 146 -5.53 3.19 7.79
N LEU A 147 -4.97 2.67 6.70
CA LEU A 147 -5.74 2.19 5.56
C LEU A 147 -6.29 0.77 5.81
N VAL A 148 -7.59 0.60 5.60
CA VAL A 148 -8.32 -0.66 5.69
C VAL A 148 -9.02 -0.92 4.36
N GLU A 149 -8.73 -2.05 3.72
CA GLU A 149 -9.29 -2.43 2.43
C GLU A 149 -10.08 -3.73 2.53
N PHE A 150 -11.34 -3.70 2.09
CA PHE A 150 -12.22 -4.87 2.00
C PHE A 150 -12.28 -5.38 0.57
N TYR A 151 -11.94 -6.65 0.37
CA TYR A 151 -11.92 -7.30 -0.94
C TYR A 151 -13.05 -8.32 -1.06
N PRO A 152 -13.78 -8.34 -2.18
CA PRO A 152 -15.02 -9.11 -2.26
C PRO A 152 -14.81 -10.62 -2.41
N ASN A 153 -13.58 -11.12 -2.57
CA ASN A 153 -13.27 -12.55 -2.63
C ASN A 153 -11.77 -12.86 -2.44
N GLN A 154 -11.47 -14.13 -2.16
CA GLN A 154 -10.12 -14.66 -1.96
C GLN A 154 -9.20 -14.50 -3.20
N LYS A 155 -9.75 -14.60 -4.42
CA LYS A 155 -8.97 -14.49 -5.66
C LYS A 155 -8.40 -13.09 -5.86
N LEU A 156 -9.20 -12.06 -5.63
CA LEU A 156 -8.71 -10.69 -5.69
C LEU A 156 -7.69 -10.43 -4.58
N PHE A 157 -7.93 -10.94 -3.38
CA PHE A 157 -6.99 -10.85 -2.25
C PHE A 157 -5.65 -11.54 -2.53
N SER A 158 -5.64 -12.74 -3.14
CA SER A 158 -4.38 -13.44 -3.47
C SER A 158 -3.54 -12.69 -4.51
N ASN A 159 -4.18 -11.97 -5.43
CA ASN A 159 -3.46 -11.25 -6.50
C ASN A 159 -2.64 -10.05 -5.99
N ILE A 160 -2.93 -9.57 -4.78
CA ILE A 160 -2.38 -8.32 -4.23
C ILE A 160 -1.69 -8.54 -2.87
N SER A 161 -1.56 -9.80 -2.47
CA SER A 161 -0.95 -10.25 -1.23
C SER A 161 0.15 -11.25 -1.55
N PRO A 162 1.06 -11.56 -0.62
CA PRO A 162 2.05 -12.62 -0.82
C PRO A 162 1.45 -14.04 -0.72
N LEU A 163 0.15 -14.19 -0.44
CA LEU A 163 -0.49 -15.47 -0.21
C LEU A 163 -1.14 -16.00 -1.49
N THR A 164 -0.89 -17.26 -1.80
CA THR A 164 -1.60 -17.98 -2.86
C THR A 164 -3.02 -18.33 -2.41
N LEU A 165 -3.89 -18.70 -3.36
CA LEU A 165 -5.22 -19.23 -3.02
C LEU A 165 -5.15 -20.48 -2.13
N GLU A 166 -4.14 -21.34 -2.34
CA GLU A 166 -3.92 -22.53 -1.52
C GLU A 166 -3.53 -22.16 -0.09
N ASP A 167 -2.64 -21.17 0.09
CA ASP A 167 -2.26 -20.67 1.41
C ASP A 167 -3.49 -20.14 2.16
N ILE A 168 -4.33 -19.35 1.48
CA ILE A 168 -5.55 -18.77 2.05
C ILE A 168 -6.53 -19.88 2.46
N ALA A 169 -6.79 -20.85 1.58
CA ALA A 169 -7.72 -21.94 1.84
C ALA A 169 -7.25 -22.86 2.96
N THR A 170 -5.95 -23.16 3.00
CA THR A 170 -5.35 -24.08 3.98
C THR A 170 -5.28 -23.46 5.38
N SER A 171 -4.88 -22.19 5.46
CA SER A 171 -4.74 -21.48 6.74
C SER A 171 -6.05 -20.92 7.28
N GLY A 172 -7.08 -20.79 6.43
CA GLY A 172 -8.29 -20.04 6.77
C GLY A 172 -8.01 -18.54 6.91
N THR A 173 -7.03 -18.00 6.18
CA THR A 173 -6.71 -16.57 6.25
C THR A 173 -7.89 -15.73 5.79
N VAL A 174 -8.33 -14.82 6.66
CA VAL A 174 -9.43 -13.88 6.38
C VAL A 174 -8.98 -12.43 6.31
N ALA A 175 -7.82 -12.12 6.88
CA ALA A 175 -7.23 -10.79 6.89
C ALA A 175 -5.70 -10.85 6.96
N LEU A 176 -5.04 -9.80 6.47
CA LEU A 176 -3.58 -9.66 6.48
C LEU A 176 -3.19 -8.19 6.70
N CYS A 177 -2.23 -7.95 7.61
CA CYS A 177 -1.58 -6.65 7.74
C CYS A 177 -0.27 -6.67 6.94
N LYS A 178 -0.25 -6.04 5.76
CA LYS A 178 0.92 -5.98 4.88
C LYS A 178 0.85 -4.73 4.02
N TYR A 179 2.02 -4.20 3.63
CA TYR A 179 2.13 -3.02 2.77
C TYR A 179 1.48 -1.76 3.36
N ASN A 180 1.58 -1.58 4.68
CA ASN A 180 1.01 -0.43 5.38
C ASN A 180 -0.52 -0.27 5.24
N ARG A 181 -1.21 -1.42 5.17
CA ARG A 181 -2.67 -1.50 5.19
C ARG A 181 -3.15 -2.79 5.86
N ILE A 182 -4.37 -2.74 6.36
CA ILE A 182 -5.14 -3.91 6.79
C ILE A 182 -5.97 -4.36 5.60
N MET A 183 -5.80 -5.62 5.19
CA MET A 183 -6.47 -6.23 4.05
C MET A 183 -7.46 -7.28 4.58
N ILE A 184 -8.73 -7.21 4.19
CA ILE A 184 -9.79 -8.09 4.72
C ILE A 184 -10.59 -8.69 3.56
N ILE A 185 -10.84 -9.99 3.59
CA ILE A 185 -11.71 -10.68 2.63
C ILE A 185 -13.17 -10.54 3.09
N SER A 186 -14.09 -10.06 2.28
CA SER A 186 -15.49 -9.92 2.68
C SER A 186 -16.06 -11.26 3.22
N PRO A 187 -16.73 -11.26 4.39
CA PRO A 187 -17.37 -12.47 4.93
C PRO A 187 -18.42 -13.04 3.99
N GLY A 188 -19.07 -12.20 3.17
CA GLY A 188 -20.05 -12.65 2.18
C GLY A 188 -19.46 -13.58 1.11
N SER A 189 -18.13 -13.62 0.98
CA SER A 189 -17.43 -14.53 0.06
C SER A 189 -17.07 -15.89 0.69
N LEU A 190 -17.34 -16.08 1.99
CA LEU A 190 -17.06 -17.30 2.73
C LEU A 190 -18.36 -18.08 2.98
N VAL A 191 -18.29 -19.41 2.90
CA VAL A 191 -19.47 -20.30 3.01
C VAL A 191 -20.25 -20.11 4.32
N ARG A 192 -19.56 -19.69 5.39
CA ARG A 192 -20.16 -19.50 6.72
C ARG A 192 -20.07 -18.06 7.25
N GLY A 193 -19.63 -17.10 6.43
CA GLY A 193 -19.29 -15.77 6.94
C GLY A 193 -18.09 -15.80 7.90
N TYR A 194 -18.07 -14.83 8.83
CA TYR A 194 -17.16 -14.78 9.99
C TYR A 194 -17.87 -15.21 11.26
#